data_AF-H1XWG3-F1
#
_entry.id   AF-H1XWG3-F1
#
_cell.length_a   1.000
_cell.length_b   1.000
_cell.length_c   1.000
_cell.angle_alpha   90.00
_cell.angle_beta   90.00
_cell.angle_gamma   90.00
#
_symmetry.space_group_name_H-M   'P 1'
#
loop_
_entity.id
_entity.type
_entity.pdbx_description
1 polymer ?
#
loop_
_entity_poly.entity_id
_entity_poly.type
_entity_poly.pdbx_seq_one_letter_code
_entity_poly.pdbx_strand_id
1 'polypeptide(L)'
;MIMKRTLFFILLLWSVSQALANNLALDVTDTVAVGEPGNSYVFEGYVHNLGSGVMVVQMTRTLNDIPENWSTTLCFGVNCYPPHVSAPDPVAVNPGDSLFFDIVFNTDELPADGRATLVFEDLVTGEKDSVTFTVQTRVMPAFSFQFEDTLVVTTPGESFTFETYIHNLTDSIMVFLVARLNNDIPADWSTTLCFGVSCYPPGVSDVSGTIMPGDSVFFDIVFSTSSQPDTGRVLLEFLDMMSGQSVRQWLVVITQKMPAPFNVHIKDTLATGNPGDELIGEGVIYNVSDTTQTVFIVRTSNQLPEGWSSSLCFENCYAPEVDTISADLNQGDSLEFSIHFFTNDQPASASATLCIFTEGSQDTVKQTFYAETQSTGLARYNALNPQQFKVLGNYPNPFNNATTIEFNLPAKTELVTLKIFSISGEVVFNKEIKGLNQGVNRVRFSAQNLSSGLYIYQIQARSLGGSIEQGSGKFLLIK
;
A
#
# COMPACT_ATOMS: atom_id res chain seq x y z
N MET A 1 65.46 -13.13 24.79
CA MET A 1 65.92 -14.35 25.50
C MET A 1 64.68 -15.16 25.86
N ILE A 2 64.59 -16.40 25.35
CA ILE A 2 63.69 -17.51 25.77
C ILE A 2 62.19 -17.31 25.42
N MET A 3 61.58 -17.91 24.38
CA MET A 3 61.41 -19.33 23.98
C MET A 3 60.35 -20.10 24.79
N LYS A 4 59.21 -20.43 24.17
CA LYS A 4 58.55 -21.78 24.06
C LYS A 4 57.15 -21.65 23.42
N ARG A 5 56.82 -22.27 22.26
CA ARG A 5 56.48 -23.71 22.00
C ARG A 5 55.19 -24.13 22.76
N THR A 6 54.11 -24.72 22.22
CA THR A 6 53.88 -25.64 21.08
C THR A 6 52.35 -25.84 20.85
N LEU A 7 51.99 -26.21 19.61
CA LEU A 7 50.73 -26.77 19.05
C LEU A 7 49.90 -27.71 19.96
N PHE A 8 48.57 -27.78 19.71
CA PHE A 8 47.88 -29.03 19.33
C PHE A 8 46.54 -28.79 18.57
N PHE A 9 46.30 -29.63 17.56
CA PHE A 9 45.23 -29.70 16.54
C PHE A 9 43.81 -30.03 17.07
N ILE A 10 42.75 -29.66 16.32
CA ILE A 10 41.77 -30.58 15.68
C ILE A 10 40.78 -29.80 14.76
N LEU A 11 40.45 -30.44 13.64
CA LEU A 11 39.78 -29.99 12.42
C LEU A 11 38.35 -29.41 12.60
N LEU A 12 38.00 -28.46 11.73
CA LEU A 12 36.70 -28.43 11.06
C LEU A 12 36.88 -27.97 9.61
N LEU A 13 36.53 -28.89 8.70
CA LEU A 13 36.55 -28.74 7.25
C LEU A 13 35.73 -27.52 6.82
N TRP A 14 36.33 -26.63 6.03
CA TRP A 14 35.58 -25.77 5.11
C TRP A 14 35.76 -26.34 3.70
N SER A 15 34.68 -26.91 3.19
CA SER A 15 34.48 -27.16 1.77
C SER A 15 34.51 -25.83 1.04
N VAL A 16 35.52 -25.63 0.20
CA VAL A 16 35.52 -24.56 -0.80
C VAL A 16 34.45 -24.93 -1.84
N SER A 17 33.31 -24.27 -1.77
CA SER A 17 32.37 -24.22 -2.90
C SER A 17 32.94 -23.20 -3.90
N GLN A 18 33.44 -23.70 -5.03
CA GLN A 18 33.78 -22.88 -6.19
C GLN A 18 32.48 -22.34 -6.79
N ALA A 19 32.26 -21.02 -6.73
CA ALA A 19 31.34 -20.38 -7.67
C ALA A 19 32.07 -20.34 -9.02
N LEU A 20 31.60 -21.12 -9.99
CA LEU A 20 32.10 -21.12 -11.36
C LEU A 20 31.90 -19.71 -11.96
N ALA A 21 32.94 -19.14 -12.54
CA ALA A 21 32.81 -17.95 -13.38
C ALA A 21 32.15 -18.40 -14.69
N ASN A 22 30.92 -17.93 -14.91
CA ASN A 22 30.19 -18.17 -16.15
C ASN A 22 30.86 -17.41 -17.30
N ASN A 23 31.21 -18.12 -18.37
CA ASN A 23 31.82 -17.55 -19.58
C ASN A 23 30.78 -16.98 -20.54
N LEU A 24 29.50 -17.38 -20.38
CA LEU A 24 28.36 -16.89 -21.16
C LEU A 24 27.53 -15.96 -20.28
N ALA A 25 27.23 -14.76 -20.78
CA ALA A 25 26.33 -13.82 -20.11
C ALA A 25 25.29 -13.25 -21.07
N LEU A 26 24.04 -13.18 -20.63
CA LEU A 26 22.94 -12.55 -21.35
C LEU A 26 22.68 -11.14 -20.83
N ASP A 27 22.50 -10.20 -21.75
CA ASP A 27 22.03 -8.84 -21.48
C ASP A 27 20.78 -8.57 -22.32
N VAL A 28 19.68 -8.15 -21.70
CA VAL A 28 18.38 -7.92 -22.35
C VAL A 28 17.80 -6.61 -21.86
N THR A 29 17.21 -5.84 -22.78
CA THR A 29 16.64 -4.52 -22.46
C THR A 29 15.36 -4.65 -21.64
N ASP A 30 14.45 -5.49 -22.10
CA ASP A 30 13.15 -5.76 -21.50
C ASP A 30 12.77 -7.23 -21.66
N THR A 31 11.95 -7.75 -20.75
CA THR A 31 11.44 -9.13 -20.81
C THR A 31 9.92 -9.22 -20.81
N VAL A 32 9.23 -8.08 -20.66
CA VAL A 32 7.77 -8.01 -20.60
C VAL A 32 7.28 -6.80 -21.41
N ALA A 33 6.28 -7.01 -22.26
CA ALA A 33 5.57 -5.95 -22.95
C ALA A 33 4.06 -6.08 -22.73
N VAL A 34 3.39 -4.94 -22.56
CA VAL A 34 1.93 -4.84 -22.45
C VAL A 34 1.44 -3.83 -23.49
N GLY A 35 0.41 -4.17 -24.26
CA GLY A 35 -0.18 -3.25 -25.22
C GLY A 35 -1.43 -3.77 -25.92
N GLU A 36 -1.77 -3.17 -27.05
CA GLU A 36 -2.97 -3.53 -27.82
C GLU A 36 -2.77 -4.78 -28.71
N PRO A 37 -3.84 -5.57 -28.94
CA PRO A 37 -3.85 -6.63 -29.94
C PRO A 37 -3.57 -6.10 -31.37
N GLY A 38 -3.09 -6.95 -32.27
CA GLY A 38 -2.78 -6.61 -33.66
C GLY A 38 -1.42 -5.94 -33.88
N ASN A 39 -0.74 -5.52 -32.81
CA ASN A 39 0.58 -4.88 -32.88
C ASN A 39 1.72 -5.90 -32.84
N SER A 40 2.92 -5.42 -33.20
CA SER A 40 4.18 -6.16 -33.11
C SER A 40 5.01 -5.69 -31.92
N TYR A 41 5.54 -6.62 -31.14
CA TYR A 41 6.36 -6.36 -29.97
C TYR A 41 7.75 -6.96 -30.17
N VAL A 42 8.79 -6.14 -30.04
CA VAL A 42 10.19 -6.53 -30.29
C VAL A 42 10.94 -6.51 -28.97
N PHE A 43 11.66 -7.59 -28.68
CA PHE A 43 12.62 -7.66 -27.57
C PHE A 43 14.02 -7.84 -28.14
N GLU A 44 14.99 -7.13 -27.59
CA GLU A 44 16.36 -7.07 -28.06
C GLU A 44 17.33 -7.49 -26.94
N GLY A 45 18.43 -8.14 -27.33
CA GLY A 45 19.45 -8.55 -26.37
C GLY A 45 20.78 -8.90 -26.99
N TYR A 46 21.75 -9.16 -26.11
CA TYR A 46 23.11 -9.55 -26.45
C TYR A 46 23.54 -10.78 -25.66
N VAL A 47 24.29 -11.65 -26.32
CA VAL A 47 25.04 -12.74 -25.70
C VAL A 47 26.51 -12.33 -25.68
N HIS A 48 27.12 -12.28 -24.50
CA HIS A 48 28.51 -11.87 -24.29
C HIS A 48 29.41 -13.07 -24.05
N ASN A 49 30.56 -13.12 -24.74
CA ASN A 49 31.64 -14.04 -24.40
C ASN A 49 32.59 -13.41 -23.37
N LEU A 50 32.44 -13.78 -22.10
CA LEU A 50 33.30 -13.34 -21.00
C LEU A 50 34.53 -14.26 -20.79
N GLY A 51 34.59 -15.37 -21.51
CA GLY A 51 35.67 -16.34 -21.44
C GLY A 51 36.92 -15.94 -22.23
N SER A 52 38.01 -16.69 -22.06
CA SER A 52 39.26 -16.48 -22.78
C SER A 52 39.38 -17.27 -24.10
N GLY A 53 38.36 -18.08 -24.44
CA GLY A 53 38.32 -18.92 -25.65
C GLY A 53 37.11 -18.58 -26.54
N VAL A 54 37.11 -19.03 -27.79
CA VAL A 54 35.97 -18.85 -28.70
C VAL A 54 34.78 -19.65 -28.17
N MET A 55 33.65 -18.98 -27.98
CA MET A 55 32.37 -19.56 -27.58
C MET A 55 31.57 -19.94 -28.83
N VAL A 56 30.89 -21.09 -28.83
CA VAL A 56 29.99 -21.48 -29.94
C VAL A 56 28.58 -21.54 -29.43
N VAL A 57 27.80 -20.47 -29.65
CA VAL A 57 26.47 -20.31 -29.05
C VAL A 57 25.40 -20.92 -29.93
N GLN A 58 24.64 -21.84 -29.37
CA GLN A 58 23.38 -22.36 -29.91
C GLN A 58 22.23 -21.66 -29.19
N MET A 59 21.43 -20.88 -29.92
CA MET A 59 20.14 -20.40 -29.42
C MET A 59 19.07 -21.45 -29.71
N THR A 60 18.21 -21.73 -28.73
CA THR A 60 17.07 -22.64 -28.86
C THR A 60 15.85 -22.06 -28.17
N ARG A 61 14.72 -21.98 -28.86
CA ARG A 61 13.42 -21.66 -28.25
C ARG A 61 12.84 -22.94 -27.64
N THR A 62 12.72 -22.97 -26.31
CA THR A 62 12.31 -24.17 -25.55
C THR A 62 10.88 -24.11 -25.03
N LEU A 63 10.36 -22.91 -24.76
CA LEU A 63 8.96 -22.66 -24.46
C LEU A 63 8.37 -21.78 -25.55
N ASN A 64 7.19 -22.15 -26.04
CA ASN A 64 6.45 -21.42 -27.06
C ASN A 64 4.96 -21.48 -26.76
N ASP A 65 4.58 -20.95 -25.59
CA ASP A 65 3.20 -20.84 -25.15
C ASP A 65 2.60 -19.58 -25.76
N ILE A 66 2.30 -19.68 -27.06
CA ILE A 66 1.87 -18.58 -27.91
C ILE A 66 0.50 -18.94 -28.49
N PRO A 67 -0.49 -18.03 -28.47
CA PRO A 67 -1.79 -18.25 -29.08
C PRO A 67 -1.68 -18.70 -30.55
N GLU A 68 -2.58 -19.57 -31.01
CA GLU A 68 -2.49 -20.20 -32.35
C GLU A 68 -2.42 -19.19 -33.51
N ASN A 69 -3.00 -18.00 -33.35
CA ASN A 69 -3.04 -16.94 -34.37
C ASN A 69 -1.87 -15.96 -34.28
N TRP A 70 -1.00 -16.09 -33.29
CA TRP A 70 0.18 -15.25 -33.15
C TRP A 70 1.36 -15.90 -33.87
N SER A 71 2.35 -15.10 -34.25
CA SER A 71 3.60 -15.61 -34.80
C SER A 71 4.80 -14.97 -34.14
N THR A 72 5.90 -15.73 -34.03
CA THR A 72 7.18 -15.19 -33.56
C THR A 72 8.28 -15.34 -34.59
N THR A 73 9.00 -14.25 -34.83
CA THR A 73 10.22 -14.24 -35.63
C THR A 73 11.40 -14.12 -34.68
N LEU A 74 12.44 -14.90 -34.92
CA LEU A 74 13.63 -14.94 -34.09
C LEU A 74 14.83 -14.51 -34.93
N CYS A 75 15.56 -13.47 -34.55
CA CYS A 75 16.80 -13.11 -35.23
C CYS A 75 18.02 -13.38 -34.35
N PHE A 76 19.07 -13.93 -34.96
CA PHE A 76 20.35 -14.22 -34.31
C PHE A 76 21.49 -13.73 -35.18
N GLY A 77 22.21 -12.71 -34.71
CA GLY A 77 23.14 -11.96 -35.53
C GLY A 77 22.43 -11.29 -36.72
N VAL A 78 22.81 -11.66 -37.94
CA VAL A 78 22.26 -11.08 -39.18
C VAL A 78 21.12 -11.91 -39.80
N ASN A 79 20.83 -13.09 -39.24
CA ASN A 79 19.87 -14.02 -39.80
C ASN A 79 18.59 -14.02 -38.98
N CYS A 80 17.44 -13.99 -39.67
CA CYS A 80 16.12 -14.10 -39.06
C CYS A 80 15.45 -15.41 -39.47
N TYR A 81 14.79 -16.04 -38.52
CA TYR A 81 14.25 -17.37 -38.61
C TYR A 81 12.72 -17.34 -38.41
N PRO A 82 11.97 -18.06 -39.26
CA PRO A 82 10.51 -18.10 -39.18
C PRO A 82 10.03 -18.90 -37.96
N PRO A 83 8.74 -18.77 -37.59
CA PRO A 83 8.19 -19.32 -36.34
C PRO A 83 8.32 -20.83 -36.15
N HIS A 84 8.58 -21.62 -37.20
CA HIS A 84 8.77 -23.07 -37.08
C HIS A 84 10.22 -23.49 -36.77
N VAL A 85 11.17 -22.56 -36.89
CA VAL A 85 12.58 -22.83 -36.57
C VAL A 85 12.79 -22.54 -35.08
N SER A 86 12.99 -23.59 -34.31
CA SER A 86 13.25 -23.49 -32.87
C SER A 86 14.72 -23.39 -32.52
N ALA A 87 15.64 -23.75 -33.42
CA ALA A 87 17.08 -23.75 -33.17
C ALA A 87 17.83 -23.27 -34.42
N PRO A 88 18.19 -21.97 -34.50
CA PRO A 88 19.12 -21.42 -35.49
C PRO A 88 20.47 -22.15 -35.55
N ASP A 89 21.23 -21.97 -36.63
CA ASP A 89 22.60 -22.51 -36.67
C ASP A 89 23.48 -21.86 -35.58
N PRO A 90 24.36 -22.62 -34.91
CA PRO A 90 25.23 -22.09 -33.89
C PRO A 90 26.25 -21.08 -34.44
N VAL A 91 26.54 -20.04 -33.66
CA VAL A 91 27.40 -18.92 -34.06
C VAL A 91 28.62 -18.84 -33.16
N ALA A 92 29.80 -18.70 -33.75
CA ALA A 92 31.05 -18.49 -33.01
C ALA A 92 31.19 -17.03 -32.57
N VAL A 93 31.52 -16.81 -31.30
CA VAL A 93 31.71 -15.49 -30.68
C VAL A 93 33.12 -15.46 -30.07
N ASN A 94 33.98 -14.52 -30.50
CA ASN A 94 35.34 -14.43 -29.97
C ASN A 94 35.34 -13.91 -28.52
N PRO A 95 36.42 -14.14 -27.75
CA PRO A 95 36.58 -13.54 -26.42
C PRO A 95 36.37 -12.03 -26.42
N GLY A 96 35.46 -11.54 -25.57
CA GLY A 96 35.13 -10.12 -25.45
C GLY A 96 34.14 -9.58 -26.49
N ASP A 97 33.78 -10.36 -27.52
CA ASP A 97 32.74 -9.99 -28.48
C ASP A 97 31.34 -10.26 -27.92
N SER A 98 30.35 -9.63 -28.54
CA SER A 98 28.93 -9.78 -28.20
C SER A 98 28.13 -10.09 -29.46
N LEU A 99 27.13 -10.94 -29.33
CA LEU A 99 26.23 -11.33 -30.42
C LEU A 99 24.83 -10.84 -30.14
N PHE A 100 24.29 -10.03 -31.06
CA PHE A 100 22.93 -9.51 -30.98
C PHE A 100 21.89 -10.58 -31.29
N PHE A 101 20.74 -10.52 -30.63
CA PHE A 101 19.55 -11.28 -30.96
C PHE A 101 18.30 -10.44 -30.72
N ASP A 102 17.24 -10.78 -31.44
CA ASP A 102 15.90 -10.25 -31.17
C ASP A 102 14.83 -11.33 -31.31
N ILE A 103 13.68 -11.07 -30.69
CA ILE A 103 12.46 -11.83 -30.90
C ILE A 103 11.30 -10.86 -31.10
N VAL A 104 10.54 -11.09 -32.18
CA VAL A 104 9.36 -10.29 -32.54
C VAL A 104 8.11 -11.13 -32.35
N PHE A 105 7.18 -10.64 -31.54
CA PHE A 105 5.82 -11.20 -31.40
C PHE A 105 4.87 -10.39 -32.29
N ASN A 106 4.30 -11.02 -33.32
CA ASN A 106 3.19 -10.45 -34.09
C ASN A 106 1.88 -10.99 -33.50
N THR A 107 1.08 -10.09 -32.94
CA THR A 107 -0.16 -10.45 -32.23
C THR A 107 -1.37 -10.38 -33.14
N ASP A 108 -2.38 -11.20 -32.85
CA ASP A 108 -3.69 -11.17 -33.52
C ASP A 108 -4.58 -10.05 -32.94
N GLU A 109 -5.70 -9.74 -33.59
CA GLU A 109 -6.64 -8.68 -33.19
C GLU A 109 -7.36 -8.97 -31.85
N LEU A 110 -7.31 -10.20 -31.36
CA LEU A 110 -7.91 -10.59 -30.08
C LEU A 110 -6.91 -10.53 -28.91
N PRO A 111 -7.31 -10.03 -27.73
CA PRO A 111 -6.49 -10.03 -26.53
C PRO A 111 -6.06 -11.44 -26.12
N ALA A 112 -4.77 -11.63 -25.87
CA ALA A 112 -4.20 -12.85 -25.36
C ALA A 112 -2.83 -12.60 -24.71
N ASP A 113 -2.28 -13.61 -24.04
CA ASP A 113 -0.94 -13.57 -23.48
C ASP A 113 -0.09 -14.60 -24.23
N GLY A 114 1.13 -14.23 -24.58
CA GLY A 114 2.11 -15.11 -25.23
C GLY A 114 3.44 -15.09 -24.51
N ARG A 115 4.08 -16.26 -24.42
CA ARG A 115 5.38 -16.42 -23.78
C ARG A 115 6.32 -17.28 -24.62
N ALA A 116 7.57 -16.84 -24.72
CA ALA A 116 8.64 -17.62 -25.33
C ALA A 116 9.89 -17.60 -24.46
N THR A 117 10.54 -18.76 -24.31
CA THR A 117 11.84 -18.87 -23.62
C THR A 117 12.92 -19.20 -24.62
N LEU A 118 13.96 -18.37 -24.66
CA LEU A 118 15.18 -18.62 -25.42
C LEU A 118 16.25 -19.15 -24.47
N VAL A 119 16.85 -20.28 -24.83
CA VAL A 119 17.99 -20.89 -24.15
C VAL A 119 19.21 -20.73 -25.03
N PHE A 120 20.29 -20.23 -24.45
CA PHE A 120 21.58 -20.05 -25.09
C PHE A 120 22.55 -21.05 -24.46
N GLU A 121 23.16 -21.88 -25.29
CA GLU A 121 24.13 -22.88 -24.85
C GLU A 121 25.47 -22.63 -25.55
N ASP A 122 26.55 -22.51 -24.78
CA ASP A 122 27.90 -22.64 -25.32
C ASP A 122 28.21 -24.13 -25.55
N LEU A 123 28.27 -24.54 -26.82
CA LEU A 123 28.54 -25.92 -27.21
C LEU A 123 29.97 -26.39 -26.86
N VAL A 124 30.88 -25.47 -26.53
CA VAL A 124 32.26 -25.81 -26.14
C VAL A 124 32.34 -26.21 -24.67
N THR A 125 31.72 -25.42 -23.78
CA THR A 125 31.77 -25.64 -22.33
C THR A 125 30.55 -26.36 -21.77
N GLY A 126 29.44 -26.38 -22.51
CA GLY A 126 28.14 -26.89 -22.06
C GLY A 126 27.39 -25.92 -21.14
N GLU A 127 27.88 -24.70 -20.97
CA GLU A 127 27.25 -23.66 -20.16
C GLU A 127 25.96 -23.17 -20.81
N LYS A 128 24.92 -22.95 -20.00
CA LYS A 128 23.60 -22.51 -20.47
C LYS A 128 23.11 -21.31 -19.68
N ASP A 129 22.45 -20.40 -20.39
CA ASP A 129 21.64 -19.36 -19.78
C ASP A 129 20.32 -19.24 -20.57
N SER A 130 19.30 -18.61 -19.98
CA SER A 130 18.00 -18.50 -20.62
C SER A 130 17.24 -17.26 -20.20
N VAL A 131 16.43 -16.73 -21.11
CA VAL A 131 15.55 -15.60 -20.88
C VAL A 131 14.16 -15.92 -21.38
N THR A 132 13.14 -15.48 -20.62
CA THR A 132 11.74 -15.65 -20.99
C THR A 132 11.12 -14.29 -21.27
N PHE A 133 10.52 -14.17 -22.46
CA PHE A 133 9.80 -12.99 -22.91
C PHE A 133 8.30 -13.20 -22.78
N THR A 134 7.60 -12.18 -22.30
CA THR A 134 6.14 -12.21 -22.13
C THR A 134 5.51 -11.01 -22.83
N VAL A 135 4.51 -11.26 -23.68
CA VAL A 135 3.64 -10.21 -24.26
C VAL A 135 2.24 -10.42 -23.74
N GLN A 136 1.63 -9.36 -23.21
CA GLN A 136 0.24 -9.36 -22.78
C GLN A 136 -0.52 -8.34 -23.59
N THR A 137 -1.47 -8.78 -24.43
CA THR A 137 -2.35 -7.87 -25.13
C THR A 137 -3.67 -7.70 -24.39
N ARG A 138 -4.14 -6.45 -24.33
CA ARG A 138 -5.37 -6.05 -23.66
C ARG A 138 -6.02 -4.97 -24.53
N VAL A 139 -7.35 -4.93 -24.57
CA VAL A 139 -8.04 -3.76 -25.12
C VAL A 139 -7.73 -2.59 -24.19
N MET A 140 -7.01 -1.59 -24.69
CA MET A 140 -6.72 -0.39 -23.91
C MET A 140 -8.00 0.45 -23.81
N PRO A 141 -8.27 1.04 -22.62
CA PRO A 141 -9.41 1.91 -22.48
C PRO A 141 -9.21 3.17 -23.34
N ALA A 142 -10.19 3.49 -24.18
CA ALA A 142 -10.16 4.71 -24.99
C ALA A 142 -10.29 5.97 -24.10
N PHE A 143 -10.92 5.83 -22.94
CA PHE A 143 -11.13 6.89 -21.98
C PHE A 143 -11.06 6.38 -20.53
N SER A 144 -10.89 7.31 -19.59
CA SER A 144 -11.22 7.05 -18.19
C SER A 144 -12.45 7.86 -17.79
N PHE A 145 -13.40 7.20 -17.14
CA PHE A 145 -14.65 7.77 -16.62
C PHE A 145 -14.98 7.10 -15.29
N GLN A 146 -14.81 7.84 -14.19
CA GLN A 146 -15.09 7.31 -12.86
C GLN A 146 -15.42 8.45 -11.89
N PHE A 147 -16.52 8.33 -11.17
CA PHE A 147 -16.85 9.25 -10.08
C PHE A 147 -16.01 8.93 -8.83
N GLU A 148 -15.66 9.97 -8.08
CA GLU A 148 -15.04 9.79 -6.75
C GLU A 148 -16.01 9.08 -5.80
N ASP A 149 -17.26 9.53 -5.79
CA ASP A 149 -18.36 8.93 -5.03
C ASP A 149 -19.41 8.32 -5.96
N THR A 150 -19.98 7.18 -5.58
CA THR A 150 -21.10 6.55 -6.31
C THR A 150 -22.33 6.33 -5.45
N LEU A 151 -22.19 6.56 -4.14
CA LEU A 151 -23.25 6.47 -3.14
C LEU A 151 -23.08 7.63 -2.19
N VAL A 152 -24.16 8.38 -1.98
CA VAL A 152 -24.18 9.50 -1.04
C VAL A 152 -25.37 9.38 -0.14
N VAL A 153 -25.13 9.68 1.14
CA VAL A 153 -26.14 9.69 2.18
C VAL A 153 -26.23 11.11 2.72
N THR A 154 -27.39 11.76 2.61
CA THR A 154 -27.55 13.18 2.95
C THR A 154 -28.89 13.47 3.65
N THR A 155 -29.10 14.71 4.11
CA THR A 155 -30.37 15.16 4.69
C THR A 155 -31.42 15.38 3.62
N PRO A 156 -32.70 15.12 3.92
CA PRO A 156 -33.80 15.49 3.03
C PRO A 156 -33.83 17.01 2.81
N GLY A 157 -34.03 17.42 1.56
CA GLY A 157 -34.22 18.81 1.14
C GLY A 157 -32.97 19.51 0.61
N GLU A 158 -31.83 18.81 0.61
CA GLU A 158 -30.58 19.32 0.03
C GLU A 158 -30.42 18.91 -1.44
N SER A 159 -29.56 19.63 -2.16
CA SER A 159 -29.06 19.20 -3.47
C SER A 159 -27.64 18.67 -3.34
N PHE A 160 -27.35 17.60 -4.08
CA PHE A 160 -26.04 16.96 -4.09
C PHE A 160 -25.53 16.82 -5.52
N THR A 161 -24.23 17.01 -5.73
CA THR A 161 -23.59 16.93 -7.05
C THR A 161 -22.58 15.81 -7.06
N PHE A 162 -22.73 14.86 -7.99
CA PHE A 162 -21.65 13.93 -8.32
C PHE A 162 -20.79 14.54 -9.41
N GLU A 163 -19.49 14.60 -9.19
CA GLU A 163 -18.51 15.21 -10.09
C GLU A 163 -17.54 14.17 -10.64
N THR A 164 -17.16 14.30 -11.91
CA THR A 164 -16.14 13.47 -12.53
C THR A 164 -15.49 14.18 -13.72
N TYR A 165 -14.37 13.63 -14.17
CA TYR A 165 -13.70 14.01 -15.39
C TYR A 165 -13.69 12.84 -16.35
N ILE A 166 -13.89 13.18 -17.61
CA ILE A 166 -13.81 12.25 -18.74
C ILE A 166 -12.51 12.56 -19.45
N HIS A 167 -11.56 11.64 -19.41
CA HIS A 167 -10.26 11.82 -20.05
C HIS A 167 -10.18 11.00 -21.33
N ASN A 168 -9.78 11.63 -22.43
CA ASN A 168 -9.50 10.91 -23.66
C ASN A 168 -8.06 10.36 -23.62
N LEU A 169 -7.92 9.04 -23.57
CA LEU A 169 -6.64 8.33 -23.48
C LEU A 169 -6.07 7.96 -24.85
N THR A 170 -6.77 8.30 -25.93
CA THR A 170 -6.34 8.01 -27.30
C THR A 170 -5.59 9.19 -27.92
N ASP A 171 -4.83 8.90 -28.98
CA ASP A 171 -4.18 9.91 -29.83
C ASP A 171 -5.13 10.54 -30.87
N SER A 172 -6.43 10.26 -30.80
CA SER A 172 -7.45 10.71 -31.75
C SER A 172 -8.59 11.46 -31.05
N ILE A 173 -9.33 12.28 -31.81
CA ILE A 173 -10.51 12.96 -31.24
C ILE A 173 -11.56 11.94 -30.83
N MET A 174 -12.06 12.06 -29.61
CA MET A 174 -13.14 11.24 -29.10
C MET A 174 -14.48 11.92 -29.32
N VAL A 175 -15.48 11.17 -29.77
CA VAL A 175 -16.87 11.63 -29.85
C VAL A 175 -17.69 10.80 -28.88
N PHE A 176 -18.23 11.41 -27.83
CA PHE A 176 -18.89 10.68 -26.76
C PHE A 176 -20.39 10.97 -26.69
N LEU A 177 -21.10 10.05 -26.05
CA LEU A 177 -22.49 10.16 -25.65
C LEU A 177 -22.59 9.79 -24.16
N VAL A 178 -23.26 10.61 -23.36
CA VAL A 178 -23.68 10.26 -22.01
C VAL A 178 -25.18 10.13 -22.00
N ALA A 179 -25.67 8.93 -21.70
CA ALA A 179 -27.09 8.62 -21.65
C ALA A 179 -27.51 8.24 -20.22
N ARG A 180 -28.66 8.76 -19.81
CA ARG A 180 -29.36 8.36 -18.60
C ARG A 180 -30.25 7.16 -18.94
N LEU A 181 -29.75 5.95 -18.67
CA LEU A 181 -30.46 4.71 -18.96
C LEU A 181 -31.58 4.40 -17.97
N ASN A 182 -31.42 4.83 -16.71
CA ASN A 182 -32.43 4.69 -15.67
C ASN A 182 -32.44 5.92 -14.77
N ASN A 183 -33.62 6.34 -14.34
CA ASN A 183 -33.85 7.47 -13.45
C ASN A 183 -34.92 7.10 -12.40
N ASP A 184 -34.60 6.11 -11.57
CA ASP A 184 -35.43 5.60 -10.49
C ASP A 184 -35.30 6.51 -9.27
N ILE A 185 -35.92 7.68 -9.36
CA ILE A 185 -35.95 8.70 -8.31
C ILE A 185 -37.38 8.94 -7.83
N PRO A 186 -37.58 9.35 -6.57
CA PRO A 186 -38.88 9.79 -6.07
C PRO A 186 -39.50 10.88 -6.97
N ALA A 187 -40.83 10.91 -7.07
CA ALA A 187 -41.55 11.76 -8.02
C ALA A 187 -41.37 13.28 -7.77
N ASP A 188 -40.96 13.65 -6.57
CA ASP A 188 -40.69 15.01 -6.11
C ASP A 188 -39.20 15.36 -6.13
N TRP A 189 -38.34 14.47 -6.62
CA TRP A 189 -36.92 14.73 -6.85
C TRP A 189 -36.67 15.11 -8.31
N SER A 190 -35.52 15.73 -8.57
CA SER A 190 -35.08 16.02 -9.94
C SER A 190 -33.58 15.82 -10.10
N THR A 191 -33.16 15.51 -11.33
CA THR A 191 -31.75 15.27 -11.67
C THR A 191 -31.35 16.07 -12.90
N THR A 192 -30.31 16.90 -12.78
CA THR A 192 -29.80 17.78 -13.84
C THR A 192 -28.41 17.30 -14.26
N LEU A 193 -28.16 17.17 -15.57
CA LEU A 193 -26.82 16.82 -16.10
C LEU A 193 -26.09 18.10 -16.49
N CYS A 194 -24.84 18.32 -16.07
CA CYS A 194 -24.04 19.41 -16.61
C CYS A 194 -22.71 18.96 -17.21
N PHE A 195 -22.32 19.63 -18.30
CA PHE A 195 -21.07 19.43 -19.03
C PHE A 195 -20.37 20.78 -19.17
N GLY A 196 -19.24 20.94 -18.50
CA GLY A 196 -18.57 22.24 -18.41
C GLY A 196 -19.51 23.32 -17.85
N VAL A 197 -19.95 24.26 -18.70
CA VAL A 197 -20.87 25.36 -18.33
C VAL A 197 -22.33 25.13 -18.73
N SER A 198 -22.62 24.03 -19.42
CA SER A 198 -23.95 23.74 -19.99
C SER A 198 -24.69 22.72 -19.13
N CYS A 199 -25.84 23.11 -18.58
CA CYS A 199 -26.71 22.22 -17.80
C CYS A 199 -28.01 21.88 -18.55
N TYR A 200 -28.43 20.62 -18.44
CA TYR A 200 -29.56 20.04 -19.14
C TYR A 200 -30.62 19.57 -18.13
N PRO A 201 -31.89 19.95 -18.30
CA PRO A 201 -32.95 19.63 -17.35
C PRO A 201 -33.27 18.12 -17.35
N PRO A 202 -34.02 17.62 -16.34
CA PRO A 202 -34.31 16.19 -16.18
C PRO A 202 -34.98 15.49 -17.37
N GLY A 203 -35.60 16.24 -18.28
CA GLY A 203 -36.24 15.71 -19.49
C GLY A 203 -35.27 15.38 -20.63
N VAL A 204 -33.98 15.70 -20.50
CA VAL A 204 -32.94 15.35 -21.47
C VAL A 204 -32.34 14.00 -21.08
N SER A 205 -32.54 13.00 -21.93
CA SER A 205 -32.08 11.63 -21.72
C SER A 205 -30.60 11.43 -22.02
N ASP A 206 -30.04 12.24 -22.91
CA ASP A 206 -28.71 12.02 -23.45
C ASP A 206 -28.09 13.32 -23.97
N VAL A 207 -26.77 13.41 -23.83
CA VAL A 207 -25.94 14.55 -24.26
C VAL A 207 -24.70 14.01 -24.95
N SER A 208 -24.28 14.63 -26.05
CA SER A 208 -23.08 14.26 -26.79
C SER A 208 -22.09 15.41 -26.89
N GLY A 209 -20.82 15.07 -27.10
CA GLY A 209 -19.74 16.04 -27.21
C GLY A 209 -18.47 15.43 -27.79
N THR A 210 -17.40 16.23 -27.80
CA THR A 210 -16.08 15.81 -28.29
C THR A 210 -14.98 16.17 -27.32
N ILE A 211 -13.96 15.30 -27.19
CA ILE A 211 -12.78 15.53 -26.34
C ILE A 211 -11.53 15.33 -27.21
N MET A 212 -10.62 16.31 -27.20
CA MET A 212 -9.35 16.22 -27.95
C MET A 212 -8.42 15.13 -27.36
N PRO A 213 -7.43 14.62 -28.12
CA PRO A 213 -6.44 13.67 -27.61
C PRO A 213 -5.76 14.18 -26.33
N GLY A 214 -5.74 13.37 -25.27
CA GLY A 214 -5.13 13.72 -23.98
C GLY A 214 -5.89 14.76 -23.13
N ASP A 215 -6.95 15.36 -23.67
CA ASP A 215 -7.75 16.37 -22.95
C ASP A 215 -8.80 15.72 -22.04
N SER A 216 -9.39 16.56 -21.19
CA SER A 216 -10.39 16.17 -20.19
C SER A 216 -11.61 17.08 -20.24
N VAL A 217 -12.79 16.52 -20.05
CA VAL A 217 -14.03 17.29 -19.89
C VAL A 217 -14.62 17.04 -18.51
N PHE A 218 -15.03 18.11 -17.84
CA PHE A 218 -15.77 18.04 -16.59
C PHE A 218 -17.23 17.66 -16.83
N PHE A 219 -17.72 16.71 -16.05
CA PHE A 219 -19.09 16.24 -16.07
C PHE A 219 -19.62 16.15 -14.65
N ASP A 220 -20.83 16.66 -14.45
CA ASP A 220 -21.54 16.49 -13.19
C ASP A 220 -22.99 16.06 -13.39
N ILE A 221 -23.56 15.52 -12.31
CA ILE A 221 -24.99 15.31 -12.20
C ILE A 221 -25.46 15.76 -10.82
N VAL A 222 -26.42 16.68 -10.83
CA VAL A 222 -27.00 17.29 -9.64
C VAL A 222 -28.33 16.60 -9.31
N PHE A 223 -28.45 16.06 -8.11
CA PHE A 223 -29.69 15.59 -7.52
C PHE A 223 -30.27 16.70 -6.65
N SER A 224 -31.52 17.11 -6.89
CA SER A 224 -32.27 17.95 -5.96
C SER A 224 -33.33 17.11 -5.25
N THR A 225 -33.21 17.00 -3.93
CA THR A 225 -34.03 16.10 -3.10
C THR A 225 -35.16 16.85 -2.40
N SER A 226 -36.20 16.12 -1.99
CA SER A 226 -37.33 16.66 -1.24
C SER A 226 -37.13 16.55 0.27
N SER A 227 -38.03 17.17 1.03
CA SER A 227 -37.99 17.21 2.50
C SER A 227 -38.24 15.87 3.22
N GLN A 228 -38.58 14.79 2.50
CA GLN A 228 -38.85 13.48 3.09
C GLN A 228 -37.70 12.51 2.81
N PRO A 229 -37.31 11.65 3.79
CA PRO A 229 -36.36 10.57 3.57
C PRO A 229 -36.82 9.62 2.47
N ASP A 230 -35.93 9.36 1.51
CA ASP A 230 -36.14 8.44 0.40
C ASP A 230 -34.80 8.11 -0.30
N THR A 231 -34.82 7.19 -1.26
CA THR A 231 -33.65 6.80 -2.05
C THR A 231 -33.90 7.03 -3.54
N GLY A 232 -32.99 7.73 -4.20
CA GLY A 232 -32.96 7.90 -5.66
C GLY A 232 -31.76 7.20 -6.28
N ARG A 233 -31.95 6.61 -7.46
CA ARG A 233 -30.93 5.88 -8.21
C ARG A 233 -30.95 6.28 -9.68
N VAL A 234 -29.77 6.59 -10.22
CA VAL A 234 -29.59 6.90 -11.64
C VAL A 234 -28.55 5.96 -12.22
N LEU A 235 -28.85 5.39 -13.39
CA LEU A 235 -27.87 4.64 -14.18
C LEU A 235 -27.45 5.51 -15.36
N LEU A 236 -26.17 5.85 -15.41
CA LEU A 236 -25.55 6.53 -16.53
C LEU A 236 -24.77 5.54 -17.38
N GLU A 237 -24.77 5.76 -18.69
CA GLU A 237 -23.86 5.14 -19.65
C GLU A 237 -23.05 6.23 -20.34
N PHE A 238 -21.73 6.15 -20.22
CA PHE A 238 -20.81 6.88 -21.07
C PHE A 238 -20.40 5.96 -22.22
N LEU A 239 -20.53 6.42 -23.46
CA LEU A 239 -20.18 5.70 -24.68
C LEU A 239 -19.24 6.56 -25.51
N ASP A 240 -18.05 6.04 -25.81
CA ASP A 240 -17.24 6.55 -26.92
C ASP A 240 -17.80 5.97 -28.23
N MET A 241 -18.38 6.84 -29.06
CA MET A 241 -19.02 6.44 -30.32
C MET A 241 -18.01 6.03 -31.39
N MET A 242 -16.73 6.40 -31.24
CA MET A 242 -15.68 6.05 -32.20
C MET A 242 -15.13 4.65 -31.94
N SER A 243 -14.76 4.34 -30.70
CA SER A 243 -14.27 3.00 -30.33
C SER A 243 -15.39 2.00 -30.03
N GLY A 244 -16.61 2.48 -29.75
CA GLY A 244 -17.73 1.67 -29.27
C GLY A 244 -17.60 1.22 -27.81
N GLN A 245 -16.54 1.63 -27.10
CA GLN A 245 -16.37 1.31 -25.69
C GLN A 245 -17.39 2.10 -24.85
N SER A 246 -18.02 1.44 -23.87
CA SER A 246 -18.90 2.11 -22.91
C SER A 246 -18.64 1.69 -21.48
N VAL A 247 -18.92 2.60 -20.55
CA VAL A 247 -18.90 2.40 -19.11
C VAL A 247 -20.26 2.78 -18.55
N ARG A 248 -20.79 1.93 -17.67
CA ARG A 248 -22.06 2.19 -16.97
C ARG A 248 -21.80 2.38 -15.49
N GLN A 249 -22.41 3.42 -14.93
CA GLN A 249 -22.25 3.74 -13.52
C GLN A 249 -23.61 3.98 -12.86
N TRP A 250 -23.84 3.28 -11.75
CA TRP A 250 -24.93 3.59 -10.84
C TRP A 250 -24.51 4.70 -9.89
N LEU A 251 -25.39 5.68 -9.73
CA LEU A 251 -25.30 6.72 -8.73
C LEU A 251 -26.51 6.61 -7.81
N VAL A 252 -26.26 6.61 -6.51
CA VAL A 252 -27.30 6.42 -5.50
C VAL A 252 -27.25 7.56 -4.50
N VAL A 253 -28.38 8.23 -4.29
CA VAL A 253 -28.57 9.19 -3.21
C VAL A 253 -29.60 8.64 -2.25
N ILE A 254 -29.22 8.48 -0.99
CA ILE A 254 -30.12 8.14 0.11
C ILE A 254 -30.29 9.40 0.93
N THR A 255 -31.49 9.96 0.93
CA THR A 255 -31.85 10.93 1.95
C THR A 255 -32.39 10.20 3.16
N GLN A 256 -31.80 10.52 4.30
CA GLN A 256 -32.28 10.07 5.58
C GLN A 256 -32.12 11.21 6.55
N LYS A 257 -32.97 11.28 7.58
CA LYS A 257 -32.78 12.24 8.66
C LYS A 257 -31.36 12.05 9.20
N MET A 258 -30.45 12.97 8.90
CA MET A 258 -29.02 12.83 9.21
C MET A 258 -28.79 12.88 10.73
N PRO A 259 -27.73 12.25 11.22
CA PRO A 259 -27.63 11.75 12.59
C PRO A 259 -27.19 12.83 13.58
N ALA A 260 -27.27 12.48 14.86
CA ALA A 260 -26.72 13.08 16.07
C ALA A 260 -25.85 14.34 15.88
N PRO A 261 -25.99 15.37 16.75
CA PRO A 261 -25.19 16.60 16.67
C PRO A 261 -23.69 16.40 16.93
N PHE A 262 -23.24 15.15 17.03
CA PHE A 262 -21.86 14.76 17.28
C PHE A 262 -21.45 13.54 16.44
N ASN A 263 -20.17 13.44 16.13
CA ASN A 263 -19.54 12.27 15.53
C ASN A 263 -18.58 11.64 16.56
N VAL A 264 -18.50 10.31 16.62
CA VAL A 264 -17.57 9.60 17.52
C VAL A 264 -16.61 8.77 16.68
N HIS A 265 -15.31 9.03 16.83
CA HIS A 265 -14.25 8.26 16.22
C HIS A 265 -13.52 7.44 17.29
N ILE A 266 -13.53 6.12 17.14
CA ILE A 266 -12.83 5.21 18.06
C ILE A 266 -11.43 4.93 17.52
N LYS A 267 -10.40 5.15 18.31
CA LYS A 267 -9.00 4.92 17.91
C LYS A 267 -8.72 3.41 17.92
N ASP A 268 -8.89 2.80 19.08
CA ASP A 268 -8.63 1.36 19.30
C ASP A 268 -9.73 0.75 20.18
N THR A 269 -10.24 -0.41 19.76
CA THR A 269 -11.28 -1.16 20.49
C THR A 269 -10.74 -2.35 21.28
N LEU A 270 -9.51 -2.78 21.01
CA LEU A 270 -8.85 -3.90 21.66
C LEU A 270 -7.48 -3.47 22.18
N ALA A 271 -7.32 -3.47 23.50
CA ALA A 271 -6.04 -3.24 24.16
C ALA A 271 -5.45 -4.56 24.63
N THR A 272 -4.19 -4.83 24.27
CA THR A 272 -3.50 -6.07 24.68
C THR A 272 -2.20 -5.76 25.43
N GLY A 273 -1.88 -6.56 26.44
CA GLY A 273 -0.65 -6.40 27.22
C GLY A 273 -0.31 -7.60 28.10
N ASN A 274 0.57 -7.40 29.06
CA ASN A 274 0.92 -8.41 30.05
C ASN A 274 0.04 -8.27 31.30
N PRO A 275 -0.10 -9.33 32.09
CA PRO A 275 -0.68 -9.21 33.42
C PRO A 275 0.06 -8.16 34.26
N GLY A 276 -0.69 -7.27 34.90
CA GLY A 276 -0.20 -6.14 35.69
C GLY A 276 -0.10 -4.82 34.91
N ASP A 277 -0.26 -4.85 33.58
CA ASP A 277 -0.25 -3.65 32.76
C ASP A 277 -1.58 -2.86 32.90
N GLU A 278 -1.51 -1.57 32.58
CA GLU A 278 -2.67 -0.72 32.32
C GLU A 278 -2.99 -0.77 30.82
N LEU A 279 -4.22 -1.16 30.47
CA LEU A 279 -4.68 -1.30 29.10
C LEU A 279 -5.69 -0.20 28.79
N ILE A 280 -5.51 0.54 27.70
CA ILE A 280 -6.27 1.76 27.41
C ILE A 280 -7.00 1.62 26.08
N GLY A 281 -8.30 1.89 26.08
CA GLY A 281 -9.10 2.12 24.87
C GLY A 281 -9.45 3.61 24.74
N GLU A 282 -9.34 4.17 23.54
CA GLU A 282 -9.45 5.63 23.33
C GLU A 282 -10.44 5.97 22.21
N GLY A 283 -11.03 7.16 22.29
CA GLY A 283 -11.85 7.74 21.24
C GLY A 283 -11.89 9.27 21.30
N VAL A 284 -12.48 9.85 20.26
CA VAL A 284 -12.66 11.30 20.11
C VAL A 284 -14.10 11.57 19.69
N ILE A 285 -14.75 12.50 20.37
CA ILE A 285 -16.09 12.99 20.02
C ILE A 285 -15.93 14.36 19.37
N TYR A 286 -16.63 14.62 18.28
CA TYR A 286 -16.65 15.90 17.57
C TYR A 286 -18.04 16.50 17.62
N ASN A 287 -18.19 17.76 18.00
CA ASN A 287 -19.45 18.48 17.82
C ASN A 287 -19.52 18.97 16.36
N VAL A 288 -20.39 18.32 15.57
CA VAL A 288 -20.61 18.65 14.15
C VAL A 288 -21.86 19.51 13.94
N SER A 289 -22.51 19.92 15.03
CA SER A 289 -23.68 20.81 14.99
C SER A 289 -23.30 22.28 15.10
N ASP A 290 -24.25 23.15 14.75
CA ASP A 290 -24.07 24.60 14.79
C ASP A 290 -24.28 25.22 16.19
N THR A 291 -24.48 24.40 17.22
CA THR A 291 -24.70 24.85 18.60
C THR A 291 -23.83 24.07 19.59
N THR A 292 -23.57 24.65 20.76
CA THR A 292 -22.91 23.91 21.85
C THR A 292 -23.74 22.70 22.25
N GLN A 293 -23.09 21.55 22.41
CA GLN A 293 -23.71 20.29 22.80
C GLN A 293 -23.17 19.82 24.14
N THR A 294 -24.05 19.39 25.05
CA THR A 294 -23.66 18.67 26.26
C THR A 294 -23.66 17.18 25.96
N VAL A 295 -22.46 16.58 25.93
CA VAL A 295 -22.25 15.15 25.66
C VAL A 295 -22.14 14.39 26.98
N PHE A 296 -22.78 13.22 27.05
CA PHE A 296 -22.73 12.26 28.14
C PHE A 296 -22.03 10.99 27.66
N ILE A 297 -21.12 10.45 28.48
CA ILE A 297 -20.51 9.13 28.29
C ILE A 297 -20.89 8.28 29.49
N VAL A 298 -21.64 7.21 29.24
CA VAL A 298 -22.16 6.30 30.27
C VAL A 298 -21.60 4.90 30.07
N ARG A 299 -20.88 4.35 31.06
CA ARG A 299 -20.51 2.94 31.09
C ARG A 299 -21.74 2.11 31.48
N THR A 300 -22.28 1.41 30.49
CA THR A 300 -23.53 0.61 30.62
C THR A 300 -23.27 -0.85 30.95
N SER A 301 -22.04 -1.33 30.71
CA SER A 301 -21.58 -2.68 31.03
C SER A 301 -20.10 -2.64 31.39
N ASN A 302 -19.70 -3.43 32.38
CA ASN A 302 -18.32 -3.50 32.85
C ASN A 302 -17.99 -4.93 33.30
N GLN A 303 -17.73 -5.81 32.34
CA GLN A 303 -17.43 -7.22 32.58
C GLN A 303 -15.93 -7.40 32.81
N LEU A 304 -15.53 -7.39 34.08
CA LEU A 304 -14.14 -7.50 34.51
C LEU A 304 -13.90 -8.83 35.26
N PRO A 305 -12.74 -9.48 35.06
CA PRO A 305 -12.32 -10.61 35.88
C PRO A 305 -11.94 -10.17 37.30
N GLU A 306 -11.85 -11.12 38.23
CA GLU A 306 -11.55 -10.81 39.64
C GLU A 306 -10.21 -10.07 39.79
N GLY A 307 -10.23 -8.96 40.54
CA GLY A 307 -9.04 -8.14 40.81
C GLY A 307 -8.70 -7.13 39.72
N TRP A 308 -9.45 -7.08 38.61
CA TRP A 308 -9.35 -5.99 37.63
C TRP A 308 -10.26 -4.83 38.04
N SER A 309 -9.90 -3.63 37.61
CA SER A 309 -10.77 -2.45 37.72
C SER A 309 -10.74 -1.65 36.42
N SER A 310 -11.73 -0.79 36.20
CA SER A 310 -11.71 0.12 35.05
C SER A 310 -12.19 1.51 35.43
N SER A 311 -11.62 2.51 34.76
CA SER A 311 -11.94 3.93 34.96
C SER A 311 -12.23 4.61 33.63
N LEU A 312 -13.25 5.47 33.62
CA LEU A 312 -13.44 6.45 32.56
C LEU A 312 -12.50 7.62 32.79
N CYS A 313 -11.89 8.15 31.72
CA CYS A 313 -10.97 9.27 31.83
C CYS A 313 -11.29 10.36 30.81
N PHE A 314 -11.23 11.60 31.29
CA PHE A 314 -11.31 12.83 30.53
C PHE A 314 -10.38 13.85 31.18
N GLU A 315 -9.25 14.19 30.53
CA GLU A 315 -8.10 14.95 31.09
C GLU A 315 -7.46 14.32 32.35
N ASN A 316 -8.29 13.83 33.28
CA ASN A 316 -8.00 13.03 34.45
C ASN A 316 -8.91 11.78 34.48
N CYS A 317 -8.48 10.74 35.18
CA CYS A 317 -9.29 9.55 35.38
C CYS A 317 -10.20 9.67 36.60
N TYR A 318 -11.44 9.24 36.45
CA TYR A 318 -12.42 9.19 37.52
C TYR A 318 -12.30 7.90 38.34
N ALA A 319 -12.84 7.93 39.56
CA ALA A 319 -12.89 6.75 40.41
C ALA A 319 -13.63 5.59 39.70
N PRO A 320 -13.24 4.32 39.93
CA PRO A 320 -13.84 3.18 39.23
C PRO A 320 -15.35 3.03 39.40
N GLU A 321 -15.98 3.66 40.39
CA GLU A 321 -17.43 3.66 40.62
C GLU A 321 -18.20 4.70 39.78
N VAL A 322 -17.49 5.61 39.09
CA VAL A 322 -18.12 6.63 38.26
C VAL A 322 -18.45 6.04 36.88
N ASP A 323 -19.75 5.80 36.65
CA ASP A 323 -20.25 5.25 35.40
C ASP A 323 -20.73 6.32 34.40
N THR A 324 -20.86 7.58 34.80
CA THR A 324 -21.35 8.66 33.94
C THR A 324 -20.49 9.89 34.06
N ILE A 325 -20.03 10.42 32.92
CA ILE A 325 -19.35 11.71 32.81
C ILE A 325 -20.01 12.54 31.71
N SER A 326 -19.88 13.87 31.79
CA SER A 326 -20.42 14.78 30.78
C SER A 326 -19.52 16.00 30.56
N ALA A 327 -19.55 16.55 29.36
CA ALA A 327 -18.82 17.76 28.99
C ALA A 327 -19.59 18.57 27.93
N ASP A 328 -19.42 19.89 27.95
CA ASP A 328 -19.94 20.79 26.93
C ASP A 328 -18.90 20.97 25.82
N LEU A 329 -19.30 20.76 24.56
CA LEU A 329 -18.46 20.98 23.39
C LEU A 329 -19.05 22.12 22.56
N ASN A 330 -18.30 23.18 22.27
CA ASN A 330 -18.77 24.21 21.35
C ASN A 330 -18.77 23.70 19.90
N GLN A 331 -19.39 24.46 19.01
CA GLN A 331 -19.41 24.15 17.56
C GLN A 331 -17.98 23.91 17.05
N GLY A 332 -17.75 22.75 16.43
CA GLY A 332 -16.47 22.37 15.85
C GLY A 332 -15.41 21.89 16.84
N ASP A 333 -15.66 21.96 18.15
CA ASP A 333 -14.75 21.42 19.16
C ASP A 333 -14.78 19.88 19.18
N SER A 334 -13.73 19.29 19.76
CA SER A 334 -13.63 17.87 20.00
C SER A 334 -13.27 17.54 21.46
N LEU A 335 -13.63 16.34 21.89
CA LEU A 335 -13.40 15.80 23.22
C LEU A 335 -12.72 14.44 23.11
N GLU A 336 -11.49 14.32 23.60
CA GLU A 336 -10.84 13.02 23.75
C GLU A 336 -11.31 12.34 25.04
N PHE A 337 -11.62 11.04 24.95
CA PHE A 337 -11.97 10.22 26.10
C PHE A 337 -11.25 8.88 26.04
N SER A 338 -11.06 8.26 27.20
CA SER A 338 -10.51 6.92 27.28
C SER A 338 -11.18 6.09 28.37
N ILE A 339 -11.08 4.78 28.22
CA ILE A 339 -11.37 3.81 29.26
C ILE A 339 -10.11 3.02 29.58
N HIS A 340 -9.72 3.05 30.84
CA HIS A 340 -8.53 2.38 31.34
C HIS A 340 -8.94 1.11 32.06
N PHE A 341 -8.25 0.00 31.80
CA PHE A 341 -8.37 -1.27 32.49
C PHE A 341 -7.09 -1.52 33.28
N PHE A 342 -7.20 -1.56 34.60
CA PHE A 342 -6.10 -1.90 35.49
C PHE A 342 -6.14 -3.40 35.76
N THR A 343 -5.11 -4.11 35.31
CA THR A 343 -5.05 -5.57 35.33
C THR A 343 -4.30 -6.08 36.56
N ASN A 344 -4.58 -7.33 36.95
CA ASN A 344 -3.82 -8.05 37.99
C ASN A 344 -2.72 -8.92 37.36
N ASP A 345 -1.99 -9.67 38.19
CA ASP A 345 -0.86 -10.51 37.76
C ASP A 345 -1.28 -11.82 37.03
N GLN A 346 -2.56 -12.00 36.66
CA GLN A 346 -3.03 -13.20 35.95
C GLN A 346 -3.55 -12.87 34.54
N PRO A 347 -3.27 -13.73 33.54
CA PRO A 347 -3.80 -13.55 32.20
C PRO A 347 -5.32 -13.74 32.18
N ALA A 348 -6.03 -12.76 31.64
CA ALA A 348 -7.47 -12.73 31.53
C ALA A 348 -7.93 -11.73 30.45
N SER A 349 -9.22 -11.78 30.12
CA SER A 349 -9.88 -10.85 29.21
C SER A 349 -11.03 -10.13 29.92
N ALA A 350 -11.27 -8.89 29.53
CA ALA A 350 -12.33 -8.03 30.05
C ALA A 350 -13.01 -7.26 28.93
N SER A 351 -14.22 -6.76 29.19
CA SER A 351 -14.89 -5.83 28.28
C SER A 351 -15.71 -4.79 29.04
N ALA A 352 -15.82 -3.60 28.46
CA ALA A 352 -16.67 -2.54 28.97
C ALA A 352 -17.38 -1.82 27.82
N THR A 353 -18.67 -1.51 27.98
CA THR A 353 -19.49 -0.87 26.95
C THR A 353 -19.85 0.55 27.38
N LEU A 354 -19.44 1.52 26.57
CA LEU A 354 -19.80 2.93 26.72
C LEU A 354 -20.98 3.27 25.82
N CYS A 355 -21.88 4.10 26.32
CA CYS A 355 -23.00 4.68 25.61
C CYS A 355 -22.83 6.20 25.63
N ILE A 356 -22.69 6.79 24.46
CA ILE A 356 -22.39 8.21 24.26
C ILE A 356 -23.61 8.88 23.63
N PHE A 357 -24.09 9.98 24.20
CA PHE A 357 -25.28 10.70 23.71
C PHE A 357 -25.25 12.18 24.12
N THR A 358 -26.14 13.00 23.56
CA THR A 358 -26.29 14.42 23.93
C THR A 358 -27.64 14.73 24.54
N GLU A 359 -27.73 15.80 25.32
CA GLU A 359 -28.99 16.24 25.93
C GLU A 359 -30.06 16.53 24.84
N GLY A 360 -31.25 15.94 24.99
CA GLY A 360 -32.34 16.13 24.03
C GLY A 360 -32.22 15.32 22.73
N SER A 361 -31.11 14.62 22.50
CA SER A 361 -30.95 13.71 21.37
C SER A 361 -31.50 12.31 21.68
N GLN A 362 -32.12 11.67 20.70
CA GLN A 362 -32.48 10.24 20.75
C GLN A 362 -31.36 9.33 20.22
N ASP A 363 -30.29 9.92 19.67
CA ASP A 363 -29.18 9.20 19.08
C ASP A 363 -28.13 8.86 20.13
N THR A 364 -27.73 7.59 20.16
CA THR A 364 -26.74 7.06 21.09
C THR A 364 -25.70 6.24 20.33
N VAL A 365 -24.41 6.50 20.57
CA VAL A 365 -23.31 5.64 20.08
C VAL A 365 -22.94 4.67 21.18
N LYS A 366 -23.04 3.37 20.91
CA LYS A 366 -22.60 2.32 21.83
C LYS A 366 -21.30 1.71 21.33
N GLN A 367 -20.25 1.78 22.14
CA GLN A 367 -18.96 1.20 21.84
C GLN A 367 -18.52 0.25 22.95
N THR A 368 -18.14 -0.97 22.58
CA THR A 368 -17.52 -1.93 23.50
C THR A 368 -16.01 -1.93 23.31
N PHE A 369 -15.28 -1.79 24.41
CA PHE A 369 -13.83 -1.93 24.48
C PHE A 369 -13.47 -3.27 25.10
N TYR A 370 -12.46 -3.91 24.55
CA TYR A 370 -11.93 -5.19 24.98
C TYR A 370 -10.51 -5.00 25.50
N ALA A 371 -10.18 -5.71 26.58
CA ALA A 371 -8.84 -5.72 27.15
C ALA A 371 -8.40 -7.16 27.38
N GLU A 372 -7.22 -7.54 26.87
CA GLU A 372 -6.70 -8.90 27.00
C GLU A 372 -5.25 -8.90 27.49
N THR A 373 -4.97 -9.70 28.50
CA THR A 373 -3.60 -9.94 28.95
C THR A 373 -3.15 -11.34 28.55
N GLN A 374 -1.95 -11.42 27.97
CA GLN A 374 -1.33 -12.69 27.63
C GLN A 374 -0.01 -12.81 28.40
N SER A 375 0.24 -13.97 28.99
CA SER A 375 1.54 -14.25 29.60
C SER A 375 2.59 -14.34 28.49
N THR A 376 3.45 -13.33 28.38
CA THR A 376 4.52 -13.29 27.36
C THR A 376 5.68 -14.20 27.73
N GLY A 377 5.42 -15.50 27.79
CA GLY A 377 6.42 -16.51 27.48
C GLY A 377 6.38 -16.79 25.98
N LEU A 378 7.29 -16.20 25.20
CA LEU A 378 7.74 -16.66 23.86
C LEU A 378 7.04 -16.12 22.58
N ALA A 379 6.03 -15.25 22.62
CA ALA A 379 5.26 -14.90 21.40
C ALA A 379 5.76 -13.70 20.55
N ARG A 380 6.77 -12.92 20.97
CA ARG A 380 7.30 -11.78 20.16
C ARG A 380 8.42 -12.16 19.17
N TYR A 381 8.88 -13.42 19.13
CA TYR A 381 10.06 -13.82 18.36
C TYR A 381 9.79 -14.40 16.96
N ASN A 382 8.53 -14.70 16.59
CA ASN A 382 8.22 -15.49 15.39
C ASN A 382 7.71 -14.70 14.18
N ALA A 383 7.65 -13.36 14.22
CA ALA A 383 7.17 -12.53 13.09
C ALA A 383 8.27 -11.69 12.40
N LEU A 384 9.54 -11.85 12.77
CA LEU A 384 10.65 -11.18 12.09
C LEU A 384 11.36 -12.20 11.21
N ASN A 385 11.30 -12.02 9.89
CA ASN A 385 12.21 -12.72 8.99
C ASN A 385 13.63 -12.26 9.34
N PRO A 386 14.50 -13.14 9.90
CA PRO A 386 15.84 -12.75 10.35
C PRO A 386 16.77 -12.32 9.21
N GLN A 387 16.30 -12.36 7.96
CA GLN A 387 17.04 -11.97 6.76
C GLN A 387 16.73 -10.56 6.25
N GLN A 388 15.87 -9.77 6.89
CA GLN A 388 15.55 -8.40 6.43
C GLN A 388 15.96 -7.32 7.43
N PHE A 389 16.55 -6.24 6.93
CA PHE A 389 16.76 -5.03 7.71
C PHE A 389 15.43 -4.32 7.97
N LYS A 390 15.14 -3.96 9.23
CA LYS A 390 13.91 -3.25 9.58
C LYS A 390 14.08 -2.40 10.84
N VAL A 391 13.65 -1.14 10.80
CA VAL A 391 13.48 -0.32 12.01
C VAL A 391 12.13 -0.69 12.64
N LEU A 392 12.14 -1.10 13.90
CA LEU A 392 10.97 -1.62 14.63
C LEU A 392 10.24 -0.54 15.44
N GLY A 393 10.83 0.66 15.53
CA GLY A 393 10.27 1.79 16.26
C GLY A 393 11.10 2.13 17.49
N ASN A 394 10.53 2.98 18.34
CA ASN A 394 11.08 3.30 19.64
C ASN A 394 10.01 3.18 20.73
N TYR A 395 10.39 2.67 21.89
CA TYR A 395 9.49 2.57 23.04
C TYR A 395 10.21 3.03 24.32
N PRO A 396 9.57 3.88 25.14
CA PRO A 396 8.26 4.52 24.91
C PRO A 396 8.30 5.58 23.79
N ASN A 397 7.15 5.84 23.16
CA ASN A 397 6.91 6.94 22.21
C ASN A 397 5.43 7.37 22.31
N PRO A 398 5.09 8.59 22.78
CA PRO A 398 5.99 9.65 23.22
C PRO A 398 6.82 9.27 24.45
N PHE A 399 7.92 9.98 24.72
CA PHE A 399 8.74 9.72 25.91
C PHE A 399 9.23 10.99 26.60
N ASN A 400 9.50 10.87 27.90
CA ASN A 400 10.24 11.87 28.66
C ASN A 400 11.67 11.36 28.94
N ASN A 401 12.68 12.19 28.62
CA ASN A 401 14.12 11.99 28.83
C ASN A 401 14.84 10.82 28.11
N ALA A 402 14.22 9.65 27.93
CA ALA A 402 14.84 8.52 27.23
C ALA A 402 13.84 7.57 26.55
N THR A 403 14.27 6.96 25.45
CA THR A 403 13.54 5.91 24.71
C THR A 403 14.51 4.82 24.26
N THR A 404 14.01 3.64 23.90
CA THR A 404 14.80 2.57 23.30
C THR A 404 14.39 2.41 21.85
N ILE A 405 15.32 2.63 20.93
CA ILE A 405 15.13 2.40 19.49
C ILE A 405 15.47 0.94 19.19
N GLU A 406 14.54 0.22 18.57
CA GLU A 406 14.69 -1.19 18.19
C GLU A 406 14.80 -1.34 16.67
N PHE A 407 15.70 -2.21 16.21
CA PHE A 407 15.87 -2.53 14.78
C PHE A 407 16.40 -3.95 14.59
N ASN A 408 16.02 -4.59 13.48
CA ASN A 408 16.51 -5.90 13.07
C ASN A 408 17.65 -5.77 12.06
N LEU A 409 18.73 -6.53 12.27
CA LEU A 409 19.84 -6.65 11.34
C LEU A 409 19.79 -7.99 10.59
N PRO A 410 19.89 -8.00 9.25
CA PRO A 410 19.81 -9.22 8.45
C PRO A 410 21.10 -10.07 8.52
N ALA A 411 22.22 -9.47 8.91
CA ALA A 411 23.52 -10.11 9.07
C ALA A 411 24.36 -9.35 10.10
N LYS A 412 25.51 -9.89 10.48
CA LYS A 412 26.48 -9.21 11.35
C LYS A 412 27.04 -7.95 10.66
N THR A 413 27.07 -6.84 11.38
CA THR A 413 27.48 -5.53 10.85
C THR A 413 28.83 -5.08 11.38
N GLU A 414 29.58 -4.34 10.56
CA GLU A 414 30.81 -3.68 10.94
C GLU A 414 30.51 -2.43 11.78
N LEU A 415 29.57 -1.61 11.29
CA LEU A 415 29.22 -0.32 11.87
C LEU A 415 27.73 -0.04 11.72
N VAL A 416 27.07 0.37 12.80
CA VAL A 416 25.73 0.95 12.80
C VAL A 416 25.82 2.40 13.27
N THR A 417 25.22 3.31 12.51
CA THR A 417 25.15 4.74 12.82
C THR A 417 23.71 5.12 13.12
N LEU A 418 23.45 5.64 14.32
CA LEU A 418 22.20 6.28 14.71
C LEU A 418 22.35 7.79 14.62
N LYS A 419 21.59 8.42 13.73
CA LYS A 419 21.45 9.88 13.65
C LYS A 419 20.05 10.32 14.06
N ILE A 420 19.94 11.46 14.71
CA ILE A 420 18.66 12.10 15.03
C ILE A 420 18.67 13.52 14.49
N PHE A 421 17.57 13.88 13.86
CA PHE A 421 17.36 15.13 13.16
C PHE A 421 16.21 15.90 13.82
N SER A 422 16.38 17.21 13.96
CA SER A 422 15.25 18.11 14.22
C SER A 422 14.35 18.18 12.97
N ILE A 423 13.13 18.70 13.12
CA ILE A 423 12.21 18.87 11.98
C ILE A 423 12.75 19.80 10.89
N SER A 424 13.70 20.68 11.24
CA SER A 424 14.40 21.55 10.29
C SER A 424 15.54 20.86 9.53
N GLY A 425 15.81 19.57 9.81
CA GLY A 425 16.85 18.77 9.16
C GLY A 425 18.22 18.85 9.84
N GLU A 426 18.37 19.59 10.94
CA GLU A 426 19.62 19.67 11.70
C GLU A 426 19.91 18.37 12.44
N VAL A 427 21.13 17.84 12.34
CA VAL A 427 21.59 16.66 13.10
C VAL A 427 21.83 17.06 14.56
N VAL A 428 20.94 16.64 15.44
CA VAL A 428 21.01 16.94 16.88
C VAL A 428 21.65 15.82 17.72
N PHE A 429 21.84 14.64 17.14
CA PHE A 429 22.54 13.52 17.77
C PHE A 429 23.14 12.58 16.73
N ASN A 430 24.33 12.04 17.01
CA ASN A 430 25.00 11.04 16.19
C ASN A 430 25.74 10.04 17.09
N LYS A 431 25.51 8.74 16.87
CA LYS A 431 26.16 7.66 17.63
C LYS A 431 26.53 6.50 16.71
N GLU A 432 27.79 6.09 16.79
CA GLU A 432 28.34 4.92 16.12
C GLU A 432 28.42 3.71 17.06
N ILE A 433 28.05 2.53 16.56
CA ILE A 433 28.03 1.26 17.31
C ILE A 433 28.66 0.19 16.43
N LYS A 434 29.67 -0.51 16.95
CA LYS A 434 30.45 -1.49 16.17
C LYS A 434 30.08 -2.92 16.56
N GLY A 435 30.12 -3.82 15.58
CA GLY A 435 30.08 -5.27 15.81
C GLY A 435 28.75 -5.84 16.31
N LEU A 436 27.61 -5.28 15.87
CA LEU A 436 26.29 -5.82 16.21
C LEU A 436 26.03 -7.11 15.41
N ASN A 437 25.43 -8.09 16.08
CA ASN A 437 25.09 -9.38 15.47
C ASN A 437 23.75 -9.31 14.74
N GLN A 438 23.52 -10.28 13.85
CA GLN A 438 22.23 -10.52 13.20
C GLN A 438 21.10 -10.64 14.25
N GLY A 439 19.90 -10.14 13.91
CA GLY A 439 18.71 -10.18 14.75
C GLY A 439 18.33 -8.82 15.35
N VAL A 440 17.44 -8.85 16.34
CA VAL A 440 16.92 -7.63 16.99
C VAL A 440 17.98 -7.02 17.89
N ASN A 441 18.27 -5.75 17.64
CA ASN A 441 19.20 -4.92 18.38
C ASN A 441 18.45 -3.72 18.99
N ARG A 442 18.93 -3.27 20.14
CA ARG A 442 18.31 -2.19 20.92
C ARG A 442 19.32 -1.12 21.26
N VAL A 443 18.97 0.13 21.02
CA VAL A 443 19.81 1.29 21.35
C VAL A 443 19.02 2.26 22.21
N ARG A 444 19.46 2.42 23.46
CA ARG A 444 18.92 3.44 24.35
C ARG A 444 19.39 4.82 23.90
N PHE A 445 18.45 5.73 23.74
CA PHE A 445 18.67 7.14 23.44
C PHE A 445 18.18 8.00 24.62
N SER A 446 18.95 9.04 24.96
CA SER A 446 18.57 10.01 25.99
C SER A 446 18.58 11.42 25.42
N ALA A 447 17.47 12.13 25.61
CA ALA A 447 17.19 13.43 25.03
C ALA A 447 17.31 14.59 26.03
N GLN A 448 18.17 14.44 27.06
CA GLN A 448 18.32 15.42 28.13
C GLN A 448 18.60 16.84 27.62
N ASN A 449 19.30 16.97 26.48
CA ASN A 449 19.69 18.26 25.91
C ASN A 449 18.81 18.73 24.72
N LEU A 450 17.70 18.05 24.43
CA LEU A 450 16.80 18.40 23.32
C LEU A 450 15.52 19.07 23.84
N SER A 451 14.94 20.01 23.10
CA SER A 451 13.63 20.58 23.43
C SER A 451 12.51 19.61 23.10
N SER A 452 11.35 19.72 23.74
CA SER A 452 10.16 18.97 23.34
C SER A 452 9.83 19.21 21.86
N GLY A 453 9.34 18.20 21.18
CA GLY A 453 9.03 18.29 19.75
C GLY A 453 9.17 16.98 19.00
N LEU A 454 8.89 17.04 17.69
CA LEU A 454 9.02 15.93 16.76
C LEU A 454 10.44 15.83 16.23
N TYR A 455 11.00 14.62 16.26
CA TYR A 455 12.32 14.31 15.72
C TYR A 455 12.25 13.10 14.79
N ILE A 456 13.15 13.08 13.83
CA ILE A 456 13.34 11.94 12.92
C ILE A 456 14.65 11.27 13.31
N TYR A 457 14.68 9.94 13.39
CA TYR A 457 15.91 9.20 13.58
C TYR A 457 16.18 8.29 12.39
N GLN A 458 17.45 8.09 12.08
CA GLN A 458 17.93 7.24 11.00
C GLN A 458 18.93 6.23 11.56
N ILE A 459 18.74 4.97 11.19
CA ILE A 459 19.70 3.89 11.41
C ILE A 459 20.33 3.55 10.06
N GLN A 460 21.65 3.58 10.01
CA GLN A 460 22.44 3.14 8.86
C GLN A 460 23.36 2.01 9.30
N ALA A 461 23.22 0.83 8.71
CA ALA A 461 23.97 -0.37 9.03
C ALA A 461 24.88 -0.77 7.86
N ARG A 462 26.18 -0.84 8.11
CA ARG A 462 27.19 -1.33 7.16
C ARG A 462 27.52 -2.78 7.47
N SER A 463 27.26 -3.68 6.53
CA SER A 463 27.62 -5.09 6.64
C SER A 463 29.14 -5.28 6.46
N LEU A 464 29.66 -6.44 6.90
CA LEU A 464 31.06 -6.81 6.67
C LEU A 464 31.41 -6.95 5.17
N GLY A 465 30.42 -7.12 4.30
CA GLY A 465 30.57 -7.18 2.83
C GLY A 465 30.48 -5.81 2.14
N GLY A 466 30.35 -4.72 2.91
CA GLY A 466 30.28 -3.35 2.37
C GLY A 466 28.88 -2.88 1.96
N SER A 467 27.86 -3.73 2.01
CA SER A 467 26.47 -3.29 1.79
C SER A 467 26.02 -2.35 2.90
N ILE A 468 25.23 -1.34 2.53
CA ILE A 468 24.70 -0.33 3.45
C ILE A 468 23.18 -0.45 3.42
N GLU A 469 22.62 -0.86 4.56
CA GLU A 469 21.18 -0.85 4.80
C GLU A 469 20.82 0.41 5.60
N GLN A 470 19.69 1.03 5.28
CA GLN A 470 19.24 2.23 6.00
C GLN A 470 17.73 2.23 6.21
N GLY A 471 17.31 2.81 7.33
CA GLY A 471 15.91 2.99 7.65
C GLY A 471 15.72 4.13 8.65
N SER A 472 14.51 4.65 8.72
CA SER A 472 14.17 5.79 9.56
C SER A 472 12.91 5.54 10.36
N GLY A 473 12.78 6.28 11.45
CA GLY A 473 11.55 6.40 12.23
C GLY A 473 11.40 7.82 12.77
N LYS A 474 10.31 8.08 13.48
CA LYS A 474 10.04 9.35 14.12
C LYS A 474 9.65 9.14 15.58
N PHE A 475 10.00 10.08 16.45
CA PHE A 475 9.57 10.06 17.84
C PHE A 475 9.11 11.44 18.31
N LEU A 476 8.22 11.44 19.30
CA LEU A 476 7.75 12.63 20.00
C LEU A 476 8.43 12.70 21.38
N LEU A 477 9.22 13.75 21.60
CA LEU A 477 9.82 14.06 22.90
C LEU A 477 8.93 15.03 23.66
N ILE A 478 8.54 14.67 24.87
CA ILE A 478 7.75 15.51 25.79
C ILE A 478 8.59 15.68 27.05
N LYS A 479 8.85 16.93 27.47
CA LYS A 479 9.66 17.23 28.66
C LYS A 479 8.79 17.72 29.78
#